data_AF-A0A5A7RZC9-F1
#
_entry.id   AF-A0A5A7RZC9-F1
#
_cell.length_a   1.000
_cell.length_b   1.000
_cell.length_c   1.000
_cell.angle_alpha   90.00
_cell.angle_beta   90.00
_cell.angle_gamma   90.00
#
_symmetry.space_group_name_H-M   'P 1'
#
loop_
_entity.id
_entity.type
_entity.pdbx_description
1 polymer ?
#
loop_
_entity_poly.entity_id
_entity_poly.type
_entity_poly.pdbx_seq_one_letter_code
_entity_poly.pdbx_strand_id
1 'polypeptide(L)'
;MQRDLLTFDKIISVPVMKTHVLTGVTLGMKNMKGIQYKNEKMKLHEGGMKMLHVGIVDINTVFKPYLTVIDGSLCPGGRGPSRWKRYKNGFNYC
;
A
#
# COMPACT_ATOMS: atom_id res chain seq x y z
N MET A 1 10.59 13.65 5.67
CA MET A 1 10.18 12.46 6.46
C MET A 1 9.32 12.91 7.64
N GLN A 2 8.23 12.19 7.96
CA GLN A 2 7.24 12.65 8.95
C GLN A 2 7.93 12.55 10.30
N ARG A 3 8.15 13.69 10.98
CA ARG A 3 9.01 13.77 12.16
C ARG A 3 8.58 12.80 13.27
N ASP A 4 7.29 12.57 13.37
CA ASP A 4 6.70 11.71 14.39
C ASP A 4 7.00 10.22 14.16
N LEU A 5 7.32 9.79 12.93
CA LEU A 5 7.58 8.36 12.65
C LEU A 5 8.83 7.81 13.34
N LEU A 6 9.73 8.68 13.79
CA LEU A 6 10.94 8.28 14.50
C LEU A 6 10.72 8.13 16.02
N THR A 7 9.56 8.52 16.53
CA THR A 7 9.28 8.51 17.98
C THR A 7 8.38 7.35 18.42
N PHE A 8 7.82 6.57 17.50
CA PHE A 8 6.99 5.41 17.83
C PHE A 8 7.81 4.14 17.99
N ASP A 9 7.48 3.33 19.00
CA ASP A 9 8.14 2.03 19.23
C ASP A 9 7.68 0.95 18.23
N LYS A 10 6.42 1.03 17.77
CA LYS A 10 5.80 0.01 16.92
C LYS A 10 4.84 0.63 15.92
N ILE A 11 4.84 0.07 14.71
CA ILE A 11 3.92 0.44 13.64
C ILE A 11 2.93 -0.70 13.41
N ILE A 12 1.63 -0.40 13.46
CA ILE A 12 0.55 -1.33 13.13
C ILE A 12 -0.11 -0.86 11.82
N SER A 13 -0.14 -1.74 10.82
CA SER A 13 -0.67 -1.43 9.49
C SER A 13 -2.03 -2.11 9.31
N VAL A 14 -3.07 -1.35 8.95
CA VAL A 14 -4.42 -1.86 8.72
C VAL A 14 -4.90 -1.53 7.30
N PRO A 15 -4.36 -2.21 6.26
CA PRO A 15 -4.79 -1.98 4.88
C PRO A 15 -6.16 -2.59 4.57
N VAL A 16 -6.97 -1.86 3.79
CA VAL A 16 -8.13 -2.43 3.09
C VAL A 16 -7.66 -3.17 1.84
N MET A 17 -8.09 -4.41 1.68
CA MET A 17 -7.76 -5.23 0.51
C MET A 17 -8.37 -4.63 -0.77
N LYS A 18 -7.54 -4.40 -1.80
CA LYS A 18 -7.99 -3.93 -3.13
C LYS A 18 -6.98 -4.27 -4.22
N THR A 19 -7.44 -4.38 -5.47
CA THR A 19 -6.56 -4.58 -6.63
C THR A 19 -5.83 -3.29 -7.04
N HIS A 20 -4.68 -3.43 -7.71
CA HIS A 20 -3.91 -2.31 -8.23
C HIS A 20 -3.15 -2.64 -9.50
N VAL A 21 -3.19 -1.72 -10.47
CA VAL A 21 -2.63 -1.89 -11.82
C VAL A 21 -1.16 -2.29 -11.83
N LEU A 22 -0.33 -1.64 -11.01
CA LEU A 22 1.13 -1.84 -11.03
C LEU A 22 1.64 -2.92 -10.05
N THR A 23 0.83 -3.35 -9.08
CA THR A 23 1.30 -4.21 -7.99
C THR A 23 0.43 -5.45 -7.79
N GLY A 24 -0.59 -5.65 -8.63
CA GLY A 24 -1.63 -6.67 -8.47
C GLY A 24 -2.62 -6.31 -7.36
N VAL A 25 -2.12 -6.13 -6.14
CA VAL A 25 -2.92 -5.93 -4.93
C VAL A 25 -2.36 -4.82 -4.03
N THR A 26 -3.17 -4.36 -3.08
CA THR A 26 -2.76 -3.51 -1.97
C THR A 26 -2.83 -4.31 -0.69
N LEU A 27 -1.66 -4.55 -0.10
CA LEU A 27 -1.46 -5.31 1.14
C LEU A 27 -0.51 -4.54 2.07
N GLY A 28 -0.01 -5.19 3.12
CA GLY A 28 0.83 -4.59 4.18
C GLY A 28 1.99 -3.73 3.67
N MET A 29 2.89 -4.30 2.87
CA MET A 29 4.09 -3.58 2.41
C MET A 29 3.77 -2.34 1.58
N LYS A 30 2.76 -2.45 0.71
CA LYS A 30 2.36 -1.34 -0.14
C LYS A 30 1.64 -0.25 0.65
N ASN A 31 0.93 -0.61 1.71
CA ASN A 31 0.28 0.37 2.61
C ASN A 31 1.31 1.32 3.24
N MET A 32 2.51 0.82 3.52
CA MET A 32 3.62 1.61 4.06
C MET A 32 4.03 2.77 3.13
N LYS A 33 3.71 2.72 1.83
CA LYS A 33 3.91 3.85 0.89
C LYS A 33 3.21 5.14 1.34
N GLY A 34 2.22 5.06 2.23
CA GLY A 34 1.57 6.22 2.84
C GLY A 34 2.48 7.09 3.71
N ILE A 35 3.60 6.55 4.20
CA ILE A 35 4.60 7.25 5.03
C ILE A 35 5.40 8.29 4.24
N GLN A 36 5.57 8.07 2.93
CA GLN A 36 6.38 8.97 2.11
C GLN A 36 5.69 10.31 1.85
N TYR A 37 6.52 11.36 1.74
CA TYR A 37 6.02 12.69 1.36
C TYR A 37 5.42 12.67 -0.03
N LYS A 38 4.41 13.51 -0.24
CA LYS A 38 3.65 13.58 -1.50
C LYS A 38 4.55 13.66 -2.74
N ASN A 39 5.61 14.47 -2.69
CA ASN A 39 6.53 14.67 -3.81
C ASN A 39 7.37 13.42 -4.11
N GLU A 40 7.93 12.77 -3.08
CA GLU A 40 8.74 11.55 -3.24
C GLU A 40 7.89 10.36 -3.67
N LYS A 41 6.70 10.24 -3.08
CA LYS A 41 5.71 9.24 -3.45
C LYS A 41 5.35 9.33 -4.93
N MET A 42 5.17 10.55 -5.46
CA MET A 42 4.84 10.78 -6.86
C MET A 42 6.02 10.41 -7.78
N LYS A 43 7.24 10.88 -7.49
CA LYS A 43 8.45 10.55 -8.27
C LYS A 43 8.66 9.04 -8.41
N LEU A 44 8.57 8.32 -7.30
CA LEU A 44 8.74 6.86 -7.27
C LEU A 44 7.57 6.11 -7.92
N HIS A 45 6.40 6.73 -8.07
CA HIS A 45 5.25 6.16 -8.75
C HIS A 45 5.24 6.44 -10.27
N GLU A 46 5.76 7.60 -10.69
CA GLU A 46 5.88 8.02 -12.10
C GLU A 46 6.99 7.26 -12.84
N GLY A 47 8.02 6.80 -12.13
CA GLY A 47 9.08 5.95 -12.68
C GLY A 47 8.64 4.51 -13.08
N GLY A 48 7.34 4.23 -13.09
CA GLY A 48 6.77 2.94 -13.49
C GLY A 48 6.95 1.83 -12.46
N MET A 49 6.69 0.59 -12.88
CA MET A 49 6.63 -0.59 -12.01
C MET A 49 7.94 -0.81 -11.22
N LYS A 50 9.10 -0.74 -11.89
CA LYS A 50 10.41 -0.99 -11.26
C LYS A 50 10.72 0.01 -10.13
N MET A 51 10.52 1.31 -10.38
CA MET A 51 10.74 2.36 -9.38
C MET A 51 9.72 2.31 -8.24
N LEU A 52 8.48 1.91 -8.54
CA LEU A 52 7.45 1.73 -7.53
C LEU A 52 7.82 0.60 -6.55
N HIS A 53 8.30 -0.53 -7.06
CA HIS A 53 8.74 -1.65 -6.22
C HIS A 53 9.94 -1.29 -5.36
N VAL A 54 10.96 -0.62 -5.93
CA VAL A 54 12.12 -0.11 -5.17
C VAL A 54 11.65 0.80 -4.04
N GLY A 55 10.80 1.78 -4.37
CA GLY A 55 10.26 2.69 -3.36
C GLY A 55 9.35 2.03 -2.32
N ILE A 56 8.80 0.84 -2.57
CA ILE A 56 8.07 0.05 -1.56
C ILE A 56 9.08 -0.68 -0.66
N VAL A 57 10.09 -1.31 -1.26
CA VAL A 57 11.14 -2.03 -0.52
C VAL A 57 11.89 -1.08 0.40
N ASP A 58 12.33 0.07 -0.09
CA ASP A 58 13.11 1.06 0.68
C ASP A 58 12.36 1.58 1.91
N ILE A 59 11.02 1.68 1.86
CA ILE A 59 10.25 2.07 3.04
C ILE A 59 10.19 0.93 4.04
N ASN A 60 9.97 -0.30 3.56
CA ASN A 60 9.79 -1.45 4.44
C ASN A 60 11.10 -1.92 5.07
N THR A 61 12.26 -1.53 4.53
CA THR A 61 13.57 -1.75 5.17
C THR A 61 13.79 -0.80 6.35
N VAL A 62 13.25 0.42 6.29
CA VAL A 62 13.37 1.42 7.37
C VAL A 62 12.23 1.34 8.37
N PHE A 63 10.99 1.23 7.88
CA PHE A 63 9.76 1.24 8.66
C PHE A 63 9.00 -0.07 8.47
N LYS A 64 9.47 -1.12 9.15
CA LYS A 64 8.82 -2.43 9.11
C LYS A 64 7.59 -2.43 10.04
N PRO A 65 6.38 -2.72 9.53
CA PRO A 65 5.22 -2.88 10.40
C PRO A 65 5.43 -4.07 11.35
N TYR A 66 5.15 -3.87 12.63
CA TYR A 66 5.20 -4.92 13.66
C TYR A 66 4.03 -5.89 13.51
N LEU A 67 2.85 -5.36 13.18
CA LEU A 67 1.64 -6.12 12.92
C LEU A 67 0.95 -5.56 11.68
N THR A 68 0.47 -6.46 10.81
CA THR A 68 -0.39 -6.09 9.68
C THR A 68 -1.71 -6.85 9.79
N VAL A 69 -2.82 -6.11 9.87
CA VAL A 69 -4.18 -6.66 9.87
C VAL A 69 -4.88 -6.24 8.58
N ILE A 70 -5.16 -7.19 7.70
CA ILE A 70 -5.79 -6.88 6.42
C ILE A 70 -7.29 -6.91 6.58
N ASP A 71 -7.96 -5.79 6.31
CA ASP A 71 -9.41 -5.73 6.23
C ASP A 71 -9.87 -6.27 4.88
N GLY A 72 -10.43 -7.47 4.91
CA GLY A 72 -11.03 -8.16 3.78
C GLY A 72 -12.55 -8.06 3.72
N SER A 73 -13.19 -7.28 4.61
CA SER A 73 -14.66 -7.12 4.61
C SER A 73 -15.19 -6.52 3.30
N LEU A 74 -14.34 -5.78 2.59
CA LEU A 74 -14.56 -5.23 1.27
C LEU A 74 -13.31 -5.48 0.42
N CYS A 75 -13.43 -6.22 -0.70
CA CYS A 75 -12.42 -6.25 -1.78
C CYS A 75 -12.98 -5.55 -3.01
N PRO A 76 -12.63 -4.27 -3.23
CA PRO A 76 -12.88 -3.63 -4.51
C PRO A 76 -11.91 -4.16 -5.56
N GLY A 77 -12.49 -4.69 -6.64
CA GLY A 77 -11.76 -5.13 -7.82
C GLY A 77 -11.67 -4.03 -8.89
N GLY A 78 -10.79 -4.24 -9.86
CA GLY A 78 -10.60 -3.35 -11.01
C GLY A 78 -9.19 -2.75 -11.16
N ARG A 79 -9.04 -1.76 -12.05
CA ARG A 79 -7.74 -1.15 -12.38
C ARG A 79 -7.40 0.02 -11.44
N GLY A 80 -7.37 -0.24 -10.13
CA GLY A 80 -6.99 0.75 -9.12
C GLY A 80 -8.05 1.84 -8.86
N PRO A 81 -7.70 2.94 -8.15
CA PRO A 81 -8.66 3.93 -7.65
C PRO A 81 -9.44 4.66 -8.76
N SER A 82 -8.93 4.67 -9.98
CA SER A 82 -9.56 5.29 -11.15
C SER A 82 -10.63 4.43 -11.83
N ARG A 83 -10.71 3.11 -11.55
CA ARG A 83 -11.74 2.21 -12.08
C ARG A 83 -12.19 1.20 -11.04
N TRP A 84 -12.81 1.73 -9.99
CA TRP A 84 -13.26 0.98 -8.81
C TRP A 84 -14.60 0.26 -9.07
N LYS A 85 -14.66 -1.05 -8.82
CA LYS A 85 -15.92 -1.82 -8.76
C LYS A 85 -16.01 -2.55 -7.42
N ARG A 86 -17.14 -2.41 -6.73
CA ARG A 86 -17.44 -3.17 -5.51
C ARG A 86 -17.85 -4.59 -5.90
N TYR A 87 -17.08 -5.60 -5.48
CA TYR A 87 -17.55 -6.98 -5.47
C TYR A 87 -18.08 -7.29 -4.07
N LYS A 88 -19.32 -7.79 -3.99
CA LYS A 88 -20.03 -7.97 -2.72
C LYS A 88 -19.68 -9.27 -2.00
N ASN A 89 -19.10 -10.27 -2.65
CA ASN A 89 -18.86 -11.57 -2.02
C ASN A 89 -17.64 -12.27 -2.63
N GLY A 90 -16.81 -12.83 -1.75
CA GLY A 90 -15.86 -13.89 -2.07
C GLY A 90 -14.56 -13.41 -2.70
N PHE A 91 -13.47 -13.99 -2.20
CA PHE A 91 -12.09 -13.95 -2.69
C PHE A 91 -11.88 -14.40 -4.16
N ASN A 92 -12.91 -14.35 -5.01
CA ASN A 92 -12.88 -14.92 -6.36
C ASN A 92 -12.33 -13.97 -7.42
N TYR A 93 -12.10 -12.69 -7.10
CA TYR A 93 -11.59 -11.68 -8.05
C TYR A 93 -10.64 -10.63 -7.44
N CYS A 94 -10.19 -10.86 -6.20
CA CYS A 94 -8.85 -10.48 -5.76
C CYS A 94 -7.97 -11.71 -6.13
#